data_AF-A0A7T9CCU6-F1
#
_entry.id   AF-A0A7T9CCU6-F1
#
_cell.length_a   1.000
_cell.length_b   1.000
_cell.length_c   1.000
_cell.angle_alpha   90.00
_cell.angle_beta   90.00
_cell.angle_gamma   90.00
#
_symmetry.space_group_name_H-M   'P 1'
#
loop_
_entity.id
_entity.type
_entity.pdbx_description
1 polymer ?
#
loop_
_entity_poly.entity_id
_entity_poly.type
_entity_poly.pdbx_seq_one_letter_code
_entity_poly.pdbx_strand_id
1 'polypeptide(L)'
;MRTGIPATALVLLILVTAQASGADITRTVMTENNTTVVTLVISERSVTGITETLPAGTTLAGCSLPPEQYRFSDGALHLAVIGERELSYTIQGAGPLPVSGTWIDFLDGSRGTIPAEGQSLPGGRPTTPSPPATVAPGFTGVAVLGALAMLILLSCPGRWDR
;
A
#
# COMPACT_ATOMS: atom_id res chain seq x y z
N MET A 1 -15.07 -21.32 -48.62
CA MET A 1 -13.72 -21.41 -48.01
C MET A 1 -12.82 -20.47 -48.81
N ARG A 2 -12.16 -19.43 -48.31
CA ARG A 2 -11.62 -19.10 -46.98
C ARG A 2 -11.54 -17.56 -46.93
N THR A 3 -12.02 -16.96 -45.84
CA THR A 3 -12.07 -15.50 -45.60
C THR A 3 -10.69 -14.95 -45.21
N GLY A 4 -10.28 -13.84 -45.83
CA GLY A 4 -9.08 -13.08 -45.44
C GLY A 4 -9.45 -12.00 -44.42
N ILE A 5 -8.81 -12.01 -43.26
CA ILE A 5 -9.05 -11.11 -42.13
C ILE A 5 -8.30 -9.80 -42.37
N PRO A 6 -8.93 -8.61 -42.35
CA PRO A 6 -8.23 -7.34 -42.53
C PRO A 6 -7.45 -6.94 -41.27
N ALA A 7 -6.16 -6.68 -41.47
CA ALA A 7 -5.19 -6.23 -40.47
C ALA A 7 -5.66 -4.95 -39.79
N THR A 8 -6.14 -5.08 -38.55
CA THR A 8 -6.49 -3.96 -37.68
C THR A 8 -5.27 -3.66 -36.82
N ALA A 9 -4.61 -2.52 -37.06
CA ALA A 9 -3.46 -2.07 -36.29
C ALA A 9 -3.89 -1.76 -34.85
N LEU A 10 -3.50 -2.64 -33.92
CA LEU A 10 -3.77 -2.51 -32.49
C LEU A 10 -2.69 -1.62 -31.85
N VAL A 11 -3.07 -0.40 -31.46
CA VAL A 11 -2.24 0.50 -30.64
C VAL A 11 -2.26 -0.01 -29.20
N LEU A 12 -1.13 -0.51 -28.69
CA LEU A 12 -0.97 -0.96 -27.30
C LEU A 12 -0.66 0.23 -26.38
N LEU A 13 -1.59 0.55 -25.48
CA LEU A 13 -1.37 1.48 -24.36
C LEU A 13 -0.79 0.68 -23.18
N ILE A 14 0.50 0.81 -22.90
CA ILE A 14 1.15 0.18 -21.75
C ILE A 14 0.95 1.08 -20.52
N LEU A 15 0.13 0.63 -19.58
CA LEU A 15 -0.06 1.27 -18.28
C LEU A 15 1.04 0.76 -17.32
N VAL A 16 2.11 1.53 -17.13
CA VAL A 16 3.15 1.22 -16.15
C VAL A 16 2.66 1.68 -14.77
N THR A 17 2.35 0.75 -13.87
CA THR A 17 2.13 1.08 -12.46
C THR A 17 3.49 1.21 -11.78
N ALA A 18 3.88 2.45 -11.43
CA ALA A 18 5.06 2.70 -10.64
C ALA A 18 4.86 2.15 -9.23
N GLN A 19 5.63 1.13 -8.86
CA GLN A 19 5.73 0.66 -7.48
C GLN A 19 6.54 1.71 -6.72
N ALA A 20 5.94 2.34 -5.70
CA ALA A 20 6.66 3.31 -4.88
C ALA A 20 7.80 2.60 -4.13
N SER A 21 9.03 2.94 -4.49
CA SER A 21 10.22 2.68 -3.68
C SER A 21 10.19 3.66 -2.52
N GLY A 22 10.08 3.18 -1.28
CA GLY A 22 10.29 4.01 -0.11
C GLY A 22 10.83 3.18 1.05
N ALA A 23 10.99 3.78 2.22
CA ALA A 23 11.69 3.20 3.36
C ALA A 23 11.33 1.72 3.59
N ASP A 24 12.32 0.84 3.44
CA ASP A 24 12.18 -0.57 3.77
C ASP A 24 12.41 -0.75 5.27
N ILE A 25 11.36 -1.21 5.97
CA ILE A 25 11.32 -1.34 7.42
C ILE A 25 11.11 -2.80 7.79
N THR A 26 12.11 -3.38 8.45
CA THR A 26 12.06 -4.75 8.97
C THR A 26 11.77 -4.73 10.46
N ARG A 27 10.82 -5.56 10.92
CA ARG A 27 10.48 -5.74 12.34
C ARG A 27 11.04 -7.05 12.88
N THR A 28 11.51 -7.02 14.12
CA THR A 28 11.80 -8.22 14.92
C THR A 28 11.13 -8.10 16.28
N VAL A 29 10.43 -9.14 16.72
CA VAL A 29 9.72 -9.16 18.01
C VAL A 29 10.30 -10.25 18.91
N MET A 30 10.70 -9.86 20.12
CA MET A 30 11.14 -10.78 21.16
C MET A 30 10.22 -10.64 22.36
N THR A 31 9.63 -11.75 22.82
CA THR A 31 8.74 -11.75 24.00
C THR A 31 9.30 -12.66 25.08
N GLU A 32 9.45 -12.11 26.29
CA GLU A 32 9.89 -12.83 27.48
C GLU A 32 9.10 -12.35 28.70
N ASN A 33 8.52 -13.27 29.49
CA ASN A 33 7.85 -12.96 30.77
C ASN A 33 6.90 -11.74 30.72
N ASN A 34 6.02 -11.69 29.70
CA ASN A 34 5.05 -10.60 29.47
C ASN A 34 5.67 -9.21 29.14
N THR A 35 6.96 -9.21 28.81
CA THR A 35 7.68 -8.07 28.26
C THR A 35 8.01 -8.37 26.80
N THR A 36 7.61 -7.47 25.90
CA THR A 36 7.86 -7.60 24.48
C THR A 36 8.76 -6.46 24.03
N VAL A 37 9.90 -6.80 23.45
CA VAL A 37 10.82 -5.86 22.80
C VAL A 37 10.59 -5.95 21.30
N VAL A 38 10.29 -4.82 20.68
CA VAL A 38 10.16 -4.69 19.24
C VAL A 38 11.33 -3.86 18.74
N THR A 39 12.05 -4.39 17.76
CA THR A 39 13.13 -3.69 17.04
C THR A 39 12.69 -3.44 15.61
N LEU A 40 12.83 -2.20 15.15
CA LEU A 40 12.62 -1.80 13.76
C LEU A 40 13.97 -1.42 13.15
N VAL A 41 14.31 -2.03 12.01
CA VAL A 41 15.49 -1.71 11.20
C VAL A 41 15.02 -1.02 9.94
N ILE A 42 15.64 0.12 9.63
CA ILE A 42 15.30 1.00 8.52
C ILE A 42 16.47 0.99 7.54
N SER A 43 16.20 0.54 6.31
CA SER A 43 17.25 0.22 5.34
C SER A 43 18.06 1.45 4.89
N GLU A 44 17.46 2.63 4.86
CA GLU A 44 18.10 3.87 4.39
C GLU A 44 17.97 5.01 5.42
N ARG A 45 18.77 6.08 5.26
CA ARG A 45 18.58 7.29 6.08
C ARG A 45 17.31 7.99 5.60
N SER A 46 16.33 8.09 6.49
CA SER A 46 15.04 8.69 6.19
C SER A 46 14.59 9.68 7.26
N VAL A 47 13.59 10.48 6.92
CA VAL A 47 12.79 11.20 7.91
C VAL A 47 11.41 10.55 7.87
N THR A 48 11.18 9.57 8.75
CA THR A 48 10.02 8.68 8.67
C THR A 48 9.12 8.81 9.87
N GLY A 49 7.83 9.01 9.62
CA GLY A 49 6.79 8.80 10.63
C GLY A 49 6.33 7.35 10.62
N ILE A 50 6.36 6.67 11.76
CA ILE A 50 5.86 5.30 11.91
C ILE A 50 4.70 5.32 12.90
N THR A 51 3.60 4.64 12.57
CA THR A 51 2.49 4.40 13.50
C THR A 51 2.32 2.91 13.70
N GLU A 52 2.56 2.44 14.91
CA GLU A 52 2.40 1.05 15.34
C GLU A 52 1.06 0.90 16.08
N THR A 53 0.25 -0.05 15.65
CA THR A 53 -0.97 -0.48 16.34
C THR A 53 -0.59 -1.58 17.33
N LEU A 54 -0.79 -1.32 18.61
CA LEU A 54 -0.43 -2.22 19.70
C LEU A 54 -1.67 -2.94 20.25
N PRO A 55 -1.52 -4.16 20.80
CA PRO A 55 -2.64 -4.88 21.40
C PRO A 55 -3.29 -4.10 22.55
N ALA A 56 -4.60 -4.31 22.76
CA ALA A 56 -5.28 -3.75 23.91
C ALA A 56 -4.67 -4.25 25.24
N GLY A 57 -4.68 -3.40 26.27
CA GLY A 57 -4.08 -3.72 27.57
C GLY A 57 -2.55 -3.57 27.61
N THR A 58 -1.93 -3.17 26.49
CA THR A 58 -0.50 -2.89 26.41
C THR A 58 -0.15 -1.56 27.08
N THR A 59 0.98 -1.53 27.78
CA THR A 59 1.62 -0.33 28.31
C THR A 59 3.01 -0.17 27.69
N LEU A 60 3.40 1.07 27.37
CA LEU A 60 4.75 1.38 26.91
C LEU A 60 5.69 1.45 28.12
N ALA A 61 6.70 0.59 28.15
CA ALA A 61 7.71 0.54 29.21
C ALA A 61 9.00 1.28 28.85
N GLY A 62 9.30 1.42 27.55
CA GLY A 62 10.49 2.15 27.09
C GLY A 62 10.54 2.34 25.58
N CYS A 63 11.34 3.30 25.13
CA CYS A 63 11.65 3.54 23.73
C CYS A 63 13.10 4.06 23.62
N SER A 64 13.83 3.65 22.60
CA SER A 64 15.19 4.13 22.34
C SER A 64 15.25 5.53 21.74
N LEU A 65 14.12 6.03 21.21
CA LEU A 65 14.03 7.39 20.68
C LEU A 65 14.00 8.41 21.83
N PRO A 66 14.47 9.64 21.58
CA PRO A 66 14.24 10.77 22.48
C PRO A 66 12.75 10.94 22.82
N PRO A 67 12.38 11.39 24.03
CA PRO A 67 10.99 11.55 24.47
C PRO A 67 10.10 12.39 23.55
N GLU A 68 10.68 13.34 22.82
CA GLU A 68 9.97 14.23 21.89
C GLU A 68 9.69 13.57 20.52
N GLN A 69 10.31 12.41 20.25
CA GLN A 69 10.19 11.69 18.99
C GLN A 69 9.21 10.52 19.07
N TYR A 70 8.52 10.31 20.18
CA TYR A 70 7.47 9.30 20.24
C TYR A 70 6.30 9.72 21.12
N ARG A 71 5.14 9.12 20.84
CA ARG A 71 3.94 9.26 21.65
C ARG A 71 3.15 7.98 21.65
N PHE A 72 2.74 7.54 22.84
CA PHE A 72 1.81 6.42 23.00
C PHE A 72 0.45 6.94 23.44
N SER A 73 -0.59 6.67 22.66
CA SER A 73 -1.96 7.06 22.96
C SER A 73 -2.94 6.18 22.20
N ASP A 74 -4.09 5.88 22.81
CA ASP A 74 -5.21 5.18 22.16
C ASP A 74 -4.83 3.82 21.51
N GLY A 75 -3.87 3.10 22.12
CA GLY A 75 -3.37 1.82 21.59
C GLY A 75 -2.46 1.97 20.37
N ALA A 76 -2.10 3.19 19.99
CA ALA A 76 -1.15 3.49 18.92
C ALA A 76 0.15 4.08 19.49
N LEU A 77 1.28 3.62 18.96
CA LEU A 77 2.59 4.20 19.19
C LEU A 77 3.01 4.95 17.93
N HIS A 78 3.13 6.27 18.05
CA HIS A 78 3.64 7.15 17.00
C HIS A 78 5.13 7.37 17.24
N LEU A 79 5.93 7.23 16.18
CA LEU A 79 7.38 7.34 16.21
C LEU A 79 7.81 8.31 15.09
N ALA A 80 8.71 9.22 15.41
CA ALA A 80 9.37 10.11 14.46
C ALA A 80 10.85 9.70 14.36
N VAL A 81 11.22 9.13 13.22
CA VAL A 81 12.59 8.71 12.91
C VAL A 81 13.23 9.82 12.08
N ILE A 82 14.36 10.34 12.53
CA ILE A 82 15.16 11.40 11.93
C ILE A 82 16.59 10.88 11.73
N GLY A 83 16.76 9.97 10.76
CA GLY A 83 18.04 9.41 10.38
C GLY A 83 18.53 8.23 11.23
N GLU A 84 17.78 7.79 12.25
CA GLU A 84 18.02 6.53 12.92
C GLU A 84 17.84 5.36 11.94
N ARG A 85 18.76 4.38 12.01
CA ARG A 85 18.68 3.14 11.20
C ARG A 85 18.07 1.98 11.96
N GLU A 86 18.02 2.10 13.28
CA GLU A 86 17.50 1.10 14.18
C GLU A 86 16.88 1.83 15.36
N LEU A 87 15.70 1.37 15.77
CA LEU A 87 15.06 1.80 17.00
C LEU A 87 14.42 0.59 17.68
N SER A 88 14.25 0.68 18.99
CA SER A 88 13.52 -0.31 19.75
C SER A 88 12.52 0.32 20.70
N TYR A 89 11.45 -0.41 20.99
CA TYR A 89 10.53 -0.07 22.05
C TYR A 89 10.11 -1.32 22.82
N THR A 90 9.80 -1.12 24.09
CA THR A 90 9.43 -2.18 25.02
C THR A 90 8.02 -1.96 25.50
N ILE A 91 7.22 -3.01 25.45
CA ILE A 91 5.84 -3.00 25.93
C ILE A 91 5.62 -4.09 26.97
N GLN A 92 4.68 -3.84 27.88
CA GLN A 92 4.21 -4.81 28.87
C GLN A 92 2.71 -5.01 28.80
N GLY A 93 2.23 -6.18 29.22
CA GLY A 93 0.80 -6.45 29.39
C GLY A 93 0.14 -7.24 28.25
N ALA A 94 0.88 -7.57 27.20
CA ALA A 94 0.39 -8.42 26.11
C ALA A 94 1.47 -9.44 25.72
N GLY A 95 1.09 -10.72 25.73
CA GLY A 95 1.88 -11.80 25.11
C GLY A 95 2.06 -11.59 23.60
N PRO A 96 2.76 -12.50 22.89
CA PRO A 96 3.12 -12.31 21.49
C PRO A 96 1.85 -12.27 20.62
N LEU A 97 1.47 -11.06 20.19
CA LEU A 97 0.24 -10.77 19.45
C LEU A 97 0.55 -9.69 18.41
N PRO A 98 -0.22 -9.62 17.31
CA PRO A 98 0.22 -8.97 16.08
C PRO A 98 0.41 -7.47 16.28
N VAL A 99 1.67 -7.07 16.40
CA VAL A 99 2.11 -5.69 16.20
C VAL A 99 2.04 -5.44 14.70
N SER A 100 1.39 -4.38 14.25
CA SER A 100 1.31 -4.00 12.85
C SER A 100 1.34 -2.49 12.73
N GLY A 101 1.80 -1.96 11.60
CA GLY A 101 1.96 -0.52 11.49
C GLY A 101 1.91 0.01 10.08
N THR A 102 2.08 1.31 9.99
CA THR A 102 2.25 2.06 8.74
C THR A 102 3.42 2.99 8.87
N TRP A 103 3.96 3.41 7.74
CA TRP A 103 5.03 4.40 7.69
C TRP A 103 4.80 5.40 6.56
N ILE A 104 5.36 6.60 6.73
CA ILE A 104 5.46 7.65 5.73
C ILE A 104 6.87 8.23 5.77
N ASP A 105 7.55 8.29 4.63
CA ASP A 105 8.80 9.04 4.49
C ASP A 105 8.46 10.48 4.08
N PHE A 106 8.90 11.44 4.86
CA PHE A 106 8.64 12.86 4.65
C PHE A 106 9.60 13.50 3.64
N LEU A 107 10.67 12.81 3.23
CA LEU A 107 11.60 13.30 2.21
C LEU A 107 11.03 13.17 0.81
N ASP A 108 10.36 12.06 0.52
CA ASP A 108 9.81 11.76 -0.82
C ASP A 108 8.28 11.55 -0.84
N GLY A 109 7.63 11.51 0.33
CA GLY A 109 6.19 11.31 0.47
C GLY A 109 5.73 9.86 0.27
N SER A 110 6.67 8.92 0.15
CA SER A 110 6.37 7.49 0.05
C SER A 110 5.73 6.99 1.35
N ARG A 111 4.92 5.94 1.24
CA ARG A 111 4.19 5.36 2.37
C ARG A 111 4.04 3.86 2.21
N GLY A 112 3.92 3.16 3.32
CA GLY A 112 3.75 1.72 3.32
C GLY A 112 3.16 1.17 4.59
N THR A 113 3.06 -0.16 4.63
CA THR A 113 2.55 -0.95 5.76
C THR A 113 3.65 -1.84 6.30
N ILE A 114 3.74 -1.95 7.61
CA ILE A 114 4.64 -2.89 8.31
C ILE A 114 3.76 -4.05 8.80
N PRO A 115 3.76 -5.19 8.09
CA PRO A 115 2.85 -6.30 8.37
C PRO A 115 3.14 -6.91 9.74
N ALA A 116 2.15 -7.59 10.32
CA ALA A 116 2.39 -8.33 11.55
C ALA A 116 3.37 -9.48 11.35
N GLU A 117 4.14 -9.82 12.40
CA GLU A 117 5.01 -11.00 12.33
C GLU A 117 4.21 -12.25 11.95
N GLY A 118 4.77 -13.05 11.03
CA GLY A 118 4.10 -14.24 10.47
C GLY A 118 3.09 -13.94 9.36
N GLN A 119 2.76 -12.67 9.09
CA GLN A 119 1.99 -12.29 7.91
C GLN A 119 2.94 -11.85 6.81
N SER A 120 3.23 -12.77 5.87
CA SER A 120 3.71 -12.33 4.56
C SER A 120 2.61 -11.50 3.91
N LEU A 121 2.92 -10.26 3.53
CA LEU A 121 2.14 -9.55 2.52
C LEU A 121 1.98 -10.49 1.31
N PRO A 122 0.79 -10.64 0.72
CA PRO A 122 0.65 -11.33 -0.57
C PRO A 122 1.39 -10.49 -1.63
N GLY A 123 2.69 -10.77 -1.81
CA GLY A 123 3.56 -9.94 -2.64
C GLY A 123 5.00 -10.44 -2.66
N GLY A 124 5.21 -11.71 -3.02
CA GLY A 124 6.55 -12.27 -3.12
C GLY A 124 6.61 -13.73 -3.58
N ARG A 125 5.84 -14.12 -4.60
CA ARG A 125 6.13 -15.34 -5.39
C ARG A 125 6.06 -14.99 -6.88
N PRO A 126 6.94 -15.55 -7.74
CA PRO A 126 6.82 -15.40 -9.18
C PRO A 126 5.39 -15.68 -9.63
N THR A 127 4.82 -14.73 -10.36
CA THR A 127 3.43 -14.73 -10.83
C THR A 127 3.13 -15.97 -11.67
N THR A 128 2.19 -16.79 -11.19
CA THR A 128 1.29 -17.57 -12.05
C THR A 128 -0.08 -16.88 -11.98
N PRO A 129 -0.74 -16.60 -13.11
CA PRO A 129 -1.96 -15.78 -13.16
C PRO A 129 -3.16 -16.53 -12.58
N SER A 130 -4.02 -15.82 -11.82
CA SER A 130 -5.31 -16.34 -11.34
C SER A 130 -6.46 -15.46 -11.88
N PRO A 131 -7.59 -16.05 -12.32
CA PRO A 131 -8.66 -15.43 -13.12
C PRO A 131 -9.55 -14.37 -12.40
N PRO A 132 -10.32 -13.56 -13.15
CA PRO A 132 -11.08 -12.43 -12.61
C PRO A 132 -12.25 -12.82 -11.69
N ALA A 133 -12.51 -11.93 -10.72
CA ALA A 133 -13.52 -12.07 -9.68
C ALA A 133 -14.96 -12.06 -10.21
N THR A 134 -15.74 -13.08 -9.83
CA THR A 134 -17.21 -13.11 -9.95
C THR A 134 -17.81 -12.22 -8.86
N VAL A 135 -18.37 -11.08 -9.26
CA VAL A 135 -19.19 -10.23 -8.39
C VAL A 135 -20.63 -10.76 -8.42
N ALA A 136 -21.17 -11.13 -7.26
CA ALA A 136 -22.60 -11.37 -7.02
C ALA A 136 -22.87 -11.14 -5.52
N PRO A 137 -24.05 -10.63 -5.09
CA PRO A 137 -25.34 -10.99 -5.70
C PRO A 137 -26.37 -9.84 -5.81
N GLY A 138 -27.30 -9.97 -6.77
CA GLY A 138 -28.54 -9.19 -6.83
C GLY A 138 -28.60 -8.21 -8.00
N PHE A 139 -29.22 -8.63 -9.10
CA PHE A 139 -29.55 -7.78 -10.24
C PHE A 139 -30.54 -6.67 -9.83
N THR A 140 -30.32 -5.45 -10.32
CA THR A 140 -31.21 -4.62 -11.20
C THR A 140 -31.00 -3.14 -10.88
N GLY A 141 -30.72 -2.29 -11.87
CA GLY A 141 -30.78 -0.84 -11.70
C GLY A 141 -30.05 -0.02 -12.76
N VAL A 142 -30.80 0.39 -13.78
CA VAL A 142 -30.41 1.26 -14.90
C VAL A 142 -30.35 2.74 -14.46
N ALA A 143 -29.35 3.50 -14.93
CA ALA A 143 -29.40 4.96 -15.25
C ALA A 143 -28.05 5.32 -15.92
N VAL A 144 -27.89 5.56 -17.24
CA VAL A 144 -28.49 6.49 -18.22
C VAL A 144 -28.14 7.96 -17.97
N LEU A 145 -27.52 8.56 -19.02
CA LEU A 145 -27.23 9.98 -19.37
C LEU A 145 -25.92 10.58 -18.82
N GLY A 146 -25.08 11.25 -19.60
CA GLY A 146 -25.12 11.73 -20.99
C GLY A 146 -23.72 12.28 -21.35
N ALA A 147 -23.34 12.68 -22.56
CA ALA A 147 -24.11 13.04 -23.73
C ALA A 147 -23.19 13.03 -24.98
N LEU A 148 -23.83 12.75 -26.12
CA LEU A 148 -23.55 13.19 -27.50
C LEU A 148 -22.08 13.16 -27.99
N ALA A 149 -21.73 12.28 -28.93
CA ALA A 149 -22.13 12.41 -30.35
C ALA A 149 -21.96 13.84 -30.88
N MET A 150 -20.72 14.26 -31.13
CA MET A 150 -20.43 15.31 -32.09
C MET A 150 -19.36 14.81 -33.08
N LEU A 151 -19.87 14.46 -34.26
CA LEU A 151 -19.16 14.54 -35.54
C LEU A 151 -17.93 13.62 -35.72
N ILE A 152 -18.20 12.31 -35.70
CA ILE A 152 -17.53 11.43 -36.66
C ILE A 152 -17.80 12.02 -38.04
N LEU A 153 -16.70 12.44 -38.67
CA LEU A 153 -16.50 12.80 -40.05
C LEU A 153 -17.00 11.68 -40.97
N LEU A 154 -18.31 11.57 -41.13
CA LEU A 154 -18.91 10.91 -42.28
C LEU A 154 -19.53 11.95 -43.19
N SER A 155 -19.00 11.97 -44.41
CA SER A 155 -19.84 11.98 -45.59
C SER A 155 -20.49 13.30 -45.99
N CYS A 156 -19.69 14.18 -46.59
CA CYS A 156 -20.18 14.94 -47.73
C CYS A 156 -19.49 14.47 -49.01
N PRO A 157 -20.06 13.52 -49.76
CA PRO A 157 -19.79 13.41 -51.19
C PRO A 157 -20.70 14.41 -51.94
N GLY A 158 -20.10 15.43 -52.56
CA GLY A 158 -20.57 15.96 -53.85
C GLY A 158 -21.12 17.40 -53.94
N ARG A 159 -20.39 18.22 -54.71
CA ARG A 159 -20.81 19.30 -55.66
C ARG A 159 -21.17 20.66 -55.01
N TRP A 160 -20.66 21.83 -55.41
CA TRP A 160 -20.56 22.47 -56.74
C TRP A 160 -19.39 23.48 -56.91
N ASP A 161 -18.83 23.49 -58.14
CA ASP A 161 -18.19 24.56 -58.95
C ASP A 161 -17.13 25.55 -58.42
N ARG A 162 -15.93 25.48 -59.01
CA ARG A 162 -15.50 26.43 -60.06
C ARG A 162 -14.47 25.81 -61.00
#